data_AF-A0A943K213-F1
#
_entry.id   AF-A0A943K213-F1
#
_cell.length_a   1.000
_cell.length_b   1.000
_cell.length_c   1.000
_cell.angle_alpha   90.00
_cell.angle_beta   90.00
_cell.angle_gamma   90.00
#
_symmetry.space_group_name_H-M   'P 1'
#
loop_
_entity.id
_entity.type
_entity.pdbx_description
1 polymer ?
#
loop_
_entity_poly.entity_id
_entity_poly.type
_entity_poly.pdbx_seq_one_letter_code
_entity_poly.pdbx_strand_id
1 'polypeptide(L)'
;MGLAASQARLLSITSRLSDNELRSQTITNAKMSLATKTTDASSQYMNALNATQLMFSTYDASGNKMTQRLSASSLATYGELKNQYGVINNAGQIMVSELDAANYLASATLADFLAKYGVAEATKTDKPNPEYIDKATTIWGPDWEIWDNGGTGAVGGLNGREPQQPDFTKVVITKDPNSELYQKFRDASAGCYNQAMGSRPVCYLHVLAHLLDLNEELSGFPKSYTTINGDSISIGKDKITGSNIFFNGKTGNMVPVSQKVCEDGVMAAENEADMNELLSMVNNPSTDPNALRNKKLLSNYYIDAAGNAQLKTLKQKVIDLYYAVENYGSLGIDYDTTLKDSMRSFQEDMTLLDMIYNVEPDVPAYEKAHDEWEAEMEKQINELHQIEKIMTVIDIEYTDKDAAQWYINLWHRMNGPSDYKVELDGFDNGARADEKTKAALGEQETGDTSPANGLTPGGQLLWTVLEDGLYNSADWLQAALENGTVTLERVQFTEPTEEGTGLEDVTWTSILYTNASDISEEQNEAAITKAEIQYQATVKDIEAKDKQYDNVLKRLDTEHSALQTEYDSVKSIIDKQIERHLKMYS
;
A
#
# COMPACT_ATOMS: atom_id res chain seq x y z
N MET A 1 61.63 -0.21 -110.02
CA MET A 1 60.75 -0.59 -108.90
C MET A 1 61.62 -0.78 -107.67
N GLY A 2 61.47 -0.11 -106.54
CA GLY A 2 60.41 0.79 -106.10
C GLY A 2 60.78 1.33 -104.71
N LEU A 3 61.38 2.52 -104.65
CA LEU A 3 61.61 3.26 -103.39
C LEU A 3 60.27 3.51 -102.66
N ALA A 4 59.21 3.79 -103.43
CA ALA A 4 57.86 3.89 -102.90
C ALA A 4 57.34 2.56 -102.30
N ALA A 5 57.72 1.41 -102.88
CA ALA A 5 57.33 0.09 -102.37
C ALA A 5 58.08 -0.29 -101.08
N SER A 6 59.37 0.05 -100.98
CA SER A 6 60.15 -0.13 -99.74
C SER A 6 59.70 0.83 -98.63
N GLN A 7 59.36 2.08 -98.95
CA GLN A 7 58.76 3.03 -98.00
C GLN A 7 57.38 2.58 -97.50
N ALA A 8 56.51 2.10 -98.40
CA ALA A 8 55.20 1.54 -98.01
C ALA A 8 55.35 0.31 -97.09
N ARG A 9 56.33 -0.56 -97.38
CA ARG A 9 56.65 -1.71 -96.52
C ARG A 9 57.21 -1.27 -95.16
N LEU A 10 58.10 -0.27 -95.13
CA LEU A 10 58.64 0.30 -93.89
C LEU A 10 57.52 0.82 -92.99
N LEU A 11 56.60 1.63 -93.54
CA LEU A 11 55.42 2.14 -92.83
C LEU A 11 54.51 1.02 -92.31
N SER A 12 54.32 -0.05 -93.09
CA SER A 12 53.56 -1.22 -92.66
C SER A 12 54.24 -1.97 -91.50
N ILE A 13 55.56 -2.14 -91.54
CA ILE A 13 56.33 -2.76 -90.45
C ILE A 13 56.29 -1.87 -89.19
N THR A 14 56.44 -0.55 -89.34
CA THR A 14 56.32 0.40 -88.22
C THR A 14 54.94 0.32 -87.56
N SER A 15 53.86 0.29 -88.35
CA SER A 15 52.51 0.13 -87.82
C SER A 15 52.33 -1.19 -87.06
N ARG A 16 52.94 -2.29 -87.52
CA ARG A 16 52.90 -3.59 -86.85
C ARG A 16 53.74 -3.61 -85.57
N LEU A 17 54.90 -2.95 -85.55
CA LEU A 17 55.72 -2.77 -84.35
C LEU A 17 54.95 -1.98 -83.29
N SER A 18 54.29 -0.88 -83.67
CA SER A 18 53.46 -0.10 -82.74
C SER A 18 52.25 -0.88 -82.21
N ASP A 19 51.56 -1.67 -83.06
CA ASP A 19 50.47 -2.56 -82.60
C ASP A 19 50.98 -3.66 -81.66
N ASN A 20 52.14 -4.24 -81.94
CA ASN A 20 52.77 -5.22 -81.07
C ASN A 20 53.14 -4.64 -79.70
N GLU A 21 53.75 -3.44 -79.68
CA GLU A 21 54.08 -2.69 -78.47
C GLU A 21 52.81 -2.37 -77.65
N LEU A 22 51.75 -1.89 -78.31
CA LEU A 22 50.47 -1.59 -77.67
C LEU A 22 49.83 -2.84 -77.06
N ARG A 23 49.89 -3.98 -77.76
CA ARG A 23 49.41 -5.27 -77.23
C ARG A 23 50.25 -5.72 -76.03
N SER A 24 51.57 -5.59 -76.09
CA SER A 24 52.46 -5.92 -74.98
C SER A 24 52.16 -5.09 -73.73
N GLN A 25 51.95 -3.78 -73.89
CA GLN A 25 51.52 -2.89 -72.81
C GLN A 25 50.14 -3.26 -72.25
N THR A 26 49.18 -3.60 -73.12
CA THR A 26 47.84 -4.02 -72.72
C THR A 26 47.89 -5.31 -71.88
N ILE A 27 48.67 -6.30 -72.31
CA ILE A 27 48.86 -7.53 -71.55
C ILE A 27 49.59 -7.26 -70.23
N THR A 28 50.60 -6.40 -70.22
CA THR A 28 51.32 -6.01 -68.99
C THR A 28 50.38 -5.35 -67.97
N ASN A 29 49.49 -4.46 -68.41
CA ASN A 29 48.46 -3.87 -67.56
C ASN A 29 47.46 -4.93 -67.05
N ALA A 30 47.09 -5.91 -67.89
CA ALA A 30 46.25 -7.03 -67.48
C ALA A 30 46.94 -7.91 -66.42
N LYS A 31 48.26 -8.14 -66.53
CA LYS A 31 49.06 -8.82 -65.49
C LYS A 31 49.07 -8.04 -64.17
N MET A 32 49.19 -6.72 -64.21
CA MET A 32 49.09 -5.88 -63.01
C MET A 32 47.73 -6.04 -62.32
N SER A 33 46.63 -6.07 -63.08
CA SER A 33 45.29 -6.33 -62.54
C SER A 33 45.16 -7.73 -61.93
N LEU A 34 45.79 -8.75 -62.52
CA LEU A 34 45.85 -10.08 -61.92
C LEU A 34 46.58 -10.06 -60.57
N ALA A 35 47.70 -9.33 -60.47
CA ALA A 35 48.43 -9.17 -59.20
C ALA A 35 47.54 -8.51 -58.12
N THR A 36 46.78 -7.47 -58.47
CA THR A 36 45.80 -6.86 -57.55
C THR A 36 44.76 -7.88 -57.08
N LYS A 37 44.21 -8.69 -58.00
CA LYS A 37 43.24 -9.74 -57.64
C LYS A 37 43.82 -10.78 -56.69
N THR A 38 45.10 -11.14 -56.85
CA THR A 38 45.79 -12.04 -55.92
C THR A 38 45.87 -11.42 -54.52
N THR A 39 46.22 -10.13 -54.43
CA THR A 39 46.26 -9.41 -53.15
C THR A 39 44.88 -9.37 -52.49
N ASP A 40 43.82 -9.02 -53.24
CA ASP A 40 42.46 -8.95 -52.72
C ASP A 40 41.97 -10.32 -52.22
N ALA A 41 42.20 -11.39 -52.98
CA ALA A 41 41.83 -12.75 -52.58
C ALA A 41 42.60 -13.17 -51.31
N SER A 42 43.88 -12.81 -51.20
CA SER A 42 44.67 -13.06 -50.00
C SER A 42 44.14 -12.28 -48.79
N SER A 43 43.79 -11.01 -48.94
CA SER A 43 43.20 -10.21 -47.86
C SER A 43 41.86 -10.77 -47.40
N GLN A 44 40.99 -11.21 -48.31
CA GLN A 44 39.72 -11.87 -47.95
C GLN A 44 39.95 -13.16 -47.15
N TYR A 45 40.92 -13.96 -47.57
CA TYR A 45 41.29 -15.18 -46.84
C TYR A 45 41.86 -14.87 -45.44
N MET A 46 42.77 -13.88 -45.33
CA MET A 46 43.31 -13.44 -44.05
C MET A 46 42.23 -12.87 -43.11
N ASN A 47 41.24 -12.17 -43.65
CA ASN A 47 40.09 -11.70 -42.86
C ASN A 47 39.26 -12.87 -42.34
N ALA A 48 39.01 -13.90 -43.15
CA ALA A 48 38.30 -15.11 -42.72
C ALA A 48 39.10 -15.91 -41.69
N LEU A 49 40.44 -15.96 -41.79
CA LEU A 49 41.31 -16.60 -40.80
C LEU A 49 41.26 -15.93 -39.42
N ASN A 50 41.08 -14.61 -39.40
CA ASN A 50 40.91 -13.86 -38.17
C ASN A 50 39.44 -13.77 -37.73
N ALA A 51 38.50 -14.26 -38.54
CA ALA A 51 37.08 -14.19 -38.22
C ALA A 51 36.74 -15.19 -37.11
N THR A 52 36.19 -14.64 -36.05
CA THR A 52 35.70 -15.41 -34.91
C THR A 52 34.18 -15.42 -34.90
N GLN A 53 33.62 -16.40 -34.21
CA GLN A 53 32.20 -16.49 -33.94
C GLN A 53 31.98 -16.67 -32.44
N LEU A 54 30.91 -16.05 -31.95
CA LEU A 54 30.47 -16.25 -30.58
C LEU A 54 29.67 -17.56 -30.48
N MET A 55 30.04 -18.36 -29.49
CA MET A 55 29.44 -19.64 -29.16
C MET A 55 28.84 -19.57 -27.76
N PHE A 56 27.72 -20.26 -27.56
CA PHE A 56 27.05 -20.41 -26.29
C PHE A 56 27.14 -21.86 -25.81
N SER A 57 27.58 -22.03 -24.57
CA SER A 57 27.78 -23.32 -23.93
C SER A 57 26.66 -23.59 -22.92
N THR A 58 26.05 -24.75 -23.02
CA THR A 58 25.09 -25.28 -22.03
C THR A 58 25.51 -26.66 -21.57
N TYR A 59 24.74 -27.23 -20.66
CA TYR A 59 24.93 -28.60 -20.21
C TYR A 59 23.64 -29.38 -20.47
N ASP A 60 23.77 -30.61 -20.96
CA ASP A 60 22.63 -31.53 -21.00
C ASP A 60 22.31 -32.05 -19.58
N ALA A 61 21.19 -32.76 -19.42
CA ALA A 61 20.78 -33.35 -18.14
C ALA A 61 21.81 -34.35 -17.55
N SER A 62 22.76 -34.82 -18.36
CA SER A 62 23.87 -35.69 -17.92
C SER A 62 25.14 -34.91 -17.54
N GLY A 63 25.11 -33.58 -17.60
CA GLY A 63 26.23 -32.70 -17.30
C GLY A 63 27.26 -32.59 -18.44
N ASN A 64 26.97 -33.09 -19.64
CA ASN A 64 27.87 -32.93 -20.78
C ASN A 64 27.75 -31.53 -21.37
N LYS A 65 28.89 -30.90 -21.65
CA LYS A 65 28.95 -29.60 -22.29
C LYS A 65 28.46 -29.69 -23.73
N MET A 66 27.44 -28.91 -24.06
CA MET A 66 26.88 -28.71 -25.39
C MET A 66 27.24 -27.29 -25.86
N THR A 67 27.66 -27.14 -27.11
CA THR A 67 28.03 -25.83 -27.66
C THR A 67 27.23 -25.57 -28.94
N GLN A 68 26.67 -24.37 -29.06
CA GLN A 68 25.96 -23.90 -30.26
C GLN A 68 26.31 -22.45 -30.57
N ARG A 69 25.97 -21.96 -31.77
CA ARG A 69 26.22 -20.56 -32.14
C ARG A 69 25.36 -19.62 -31.27
N LEU A 70 25.95 -18.52 -30.80
CA LEU A 70 25.27 -17.54 -29.95
C LEU A 70 24.19 -16.80 -30.75
N SER A 71 22.92 -17.06 -30.43
CA SER A 71 21.73 -16.36 -30.93
C SER A 71 20.81 -15.98 -29.77
N ALA A 72 19.84 -15.08 -29.98
CA ALA A 72 18.89 -14.73 -28.92
C ALA A 72 18.07 -15.97 -28.48
N SER A 73 17.68 -16.81 -29.45
CA SER A 73 17.08 -18.12 -29.20
C SER A 73 17.93 -19.02 -28.31
N SER A 74 19.23 -19.10 -28.59
CA SER A 74 20.16 -19.90 -27.78
C SER A 74 20.30 -19.42 -26.34
N LEU A 75 19.96 -18.15 -26.05
CA LEU A 75 20.03 -17.50 -24.73
C LEU A 75 18.70 -17.61 -23.96
N ALA A 76 17.58 -17.39 -24.63
CA ALA A 76 16.27 -17.22 -23.99
C ALA A 76 15.39 -18.49 -23.94
N THR A 77 15.76 -19.57 -24.64
CA THR A 77 15.06 -20.86 -24.53
C THR A 77 15.39 -21.57 -23.21
N TYR A 78 14.39 -22.09 -22.49
CA TYR A 78 14.61 -22.84 -21.25
C TYR A 78 15.53 -24.06 -21.41
N GLY A 79 16.33 -24.34 -20.37
CA GLY A 79 17.09 -25.59 -20.21
C GLY A 79 17.57 -25.76 -18.76
N GLU A 80 17.53 -26.99 -18.24
CA GLU A 80 17.71 -27.32 -16.80
C GLU A 80 18.97 -26.70 -16.15
N LEU A 81 20.12 -26.77 -16.84
CA LEU A 81 21.42 -26.31 -16.30
C LEU A 81 21.89 -25.00 -16.96
N LYS A 82 20.95 -24.20 -17.43
CA LYS A 82 21.24 -23.01 -18.23
C LYS A 82 20.99 -21.74 -17.43
N ASN A 83 21.94 -20.81 -17.48
CA ASN A 83 21.72 -19.45 -17.01
C ASN A 83 20.74 -18.71 -17.93
N GLN A 84 19.77 -18.02 -17.34
CA GLN A 84 18.81 -17.22 -18.09
C GLN A 84 19.39 -15.86 -18.49
N TYR A 85 19.38 -15.59 -19.79
CA TYR A 85 19.84 -14.34 -20.38
C TYR A 85 18.74 -13.68 -21.21
N GLY A 86 18.76 -12.36 -21.25
CA GLY A 86 17.87 -11.53 -22.05
C GLY A 86 18.68 -10.56 -22.89
N VAL A 87 18.25 -10.33 -24.14
CA VAL A 87 18.87 -9.35 -25.03
C VAL A 87 18.14 -8.03 -24.85
N ILE A 88 18.85 -6.98 -24.47
CA ILE A 88 18.25 -5.69 -24.10
C ILE A 88 18.68 -4.63 -25.10
N ASN A 89 17.72 -3.87 -25.62
CA ASN A 89 18.03 -2.75 -26.52
C ASN A 89 18.42 -1.48 -25.74
N ASN A 90 18.87 -0.44 -26.44
CA ASN A 90 19.25 0.83 -25.82
C ASN A 90 18.11 1.58 -25.11
N ALA A 91 16.85 1.18 -25.33
CA ALA A 91 15.68 1.71 -24.62
C ALA A 91 15.39 0.99 -23.29
N GLY A 92 16.16 -0.05 -22.94
CA GLY A 92 15.95 -0.89 -21.76
C GLY A 92 14.88 -1.97 -21.95
N GLN A 93 14.45 -2.21 -23.19
CA GLN A 93 13.42 -3.21 -23.49
C GLN A 93 14.06 -4.59 -23.68
N ILE A 94 13.50 -5.62 -23.04
CA ILE A 94 13.86 -7.01 -23.35
C ILE A 94 13.31 -7.38 -24.73
N MET A 95 14.17 -7.90 -25.59
CA MET A 95 13.85 -8.35 -26.94
C MET A 95 13.47 -9.83 -26.89
N VAL A 96 12.18 -10.12 -27.08
CA VAL A 96 11.61 -11.47 -26.95
C VAL A 96 11.23 -12.06 -28.32
N SER A 97 11.03 -13.37 -28.38
CA SER A 97 10.55 -14.04 -29.59
C SER A 97 9.11 -13.66 -29.92
N GLU A 98 8.67 -13.93 -31.17
CA GLU A 98 7.27 -13.75 -31.56
C GLU A 98 6.32 -14.63 -30.72
N LEU A 99 6.77 -15.84 -30.35
CA LEU A 99 6.01 -16.76 -29.50
C LEU A 99 5.84 -16.21 -28.08
N ASP A 100 6.91 -15.73 -27.45
CA ASP A 100 6.86 -15.21 -26.08
C ASP A 100 6.00 -13.96 -26.00
N ALA A 101 6.11 -13.08 -26.98
CA ALA A 101 5.24 -11.91 -27.10
C ALA A 101 3.76 -12.29 -27.29
N ALA A 102 3.46 -13.26 -28.16
CA ALA A 102 2.09 -13.72 -28.38
C ALA A 102 1.49 -14.35 -27.11
N ASN A 103 2.27 -15.20 -26.41
CA ASN A 103 1.85 -15.80 -25.15
C ASN A 103 1.62 -14.73 -24.09
N TYR A 104 2.54 -13.76 -23.96
CA TYR A 104 2.40 -12.65 -23.02
C TYR A 104 1.15 -11.82 -23.31
N LEU A 105 0.93 -11.38 -24.55
CA LEU A 105 -0.22 -10.58 -24.94
C LEU A 105 -1.56 -11.31 -24.74
N ALA A 106 -1.59 -12.64 -24.92
CA ALA A 106 -2.79 -13.45 -24.74
C ALA A 106 -3.09 -13.81 -23.27
N SER A 107 -2.17 -13.48 -22.34
CA SER A 107 -2.26 -13.89 -20.94
C SER A 107 -2.59 -12.71 -20.03
N ALA A 108 -3.71 -12.83 -19.32
CA ALA A 108 -4.17 -11.84 -18.36
C ALA A 108 -3.44 -11.95 -17.01
N THR A 109 -3.00 -13.16 -16.66
CA THR A 109 -2.30 -13.48 -15.42
C THR A 109 -1.01 -14.25 -15.68
N LEU A 110 -0.09 -14.27 -14.70
CA LEU A 110 1.10 -15.12 -14.68
C LEU A 110 0.69 -16.59 -14.85
N ALA A 111 -0.37 -17.01 -14.16
CA ALA A 111 -0.88 -18.37 -14.25
C ALA A 111 -1.31 -18.74 -15.68
N ASP A 112 -2.01 -17.84 -16.38
CA ASP A 112 -2.37 -18.02 -17.80
C ASP A 112 -1.11 -18.14 -18.68
N PHE A 113 -0.10 -17.30 -18.41
CA PHE A 113 1.16 -17.28 -19.14
C PHE A 113 1.92 -18.60 -18.98
N LEU A 114 2.07 -19.09 -17.74
CA LEU A 114 2.71 -20.36 -17.45
C LEU A 114 1.96 -21.54 -18.09
N ALA A 115 0.63 -21.51 -18.09
CA ALA A 115 -0.18 -22.54 -18.75
C ALA A 115 0.06 -22.60 -20.26
N LYS A 116 0.39 -21.48 -20.94
CA LYS A 116 0.75 -21.49 -22.37
C LYS A 116 2.04 -22.25 -22.66
N TYR A 117 2.95 -22.35 -21.71
CA TYR A 117 4.17 -23.16 -21.81
C TYR A 117 3.98 -24.58 -21.27
N GLY A 118 2.80 -24.92 -20.73
CA GLY A 118 2.52 -26.25 -20.17
C GLY A 118 3.27 -26.55 -18.87
N VAL A 119 3.77 -25.51 -18.18
CA VAL A 119 4.58 -25.64 -16.95
C VAL A 119 3.77 -25.43 -15.66
N ALA A 120 2.51 -25.00 -15.79
CA ALA A 120 1.60 -24.87 -14.66
C ALA A 120 0.14 -25.06 -15.09
N GLU A 121 -0.68 -25.48 -14.13
CA GLU A 121 -2.14 -25.46 -14.22
C GLU A 121 -2.72 -24.60 -13.09
N ALA A 122 -3.69 -23.76 -13.43
CA ALA A 122 -4.37 -22.89 -12.47
C ALA A 122 -5.79 -23.36 -12.24
N THR A 123 -6.17 -23.55 -10.98
CA THR A 123 -7.54 -23.89 -10.62
C THR A 123 -8.19 -22.71 -9.89
N LYS A 124 -9.36 -22.28 -10.39
CA LYS A 124 -10.17 -21.23 -9.75
C LYS A 124 -11.26 -21.90 -8.92
N THR A 125 -11.26 -21.66 -7.61
CA THR A 125 -12.25 -22.23 -6.70
C THR A 125 -12.96 -21.12 -5.93
N ASP A 126 -14.28 -21.08 -6.00
CA ASP A 126 -15.10 -20.21 -5.16
C ASP A 126 -15.25 -20.84 -3.76
N LYS A 127 -14.83 -20.11 -2.72
CA LYS A 127 -14.89 -20.54 -1.32
C LYS A 127 -15.59 -19.47 -0.47
N PRO A 128 -16.22 -19.84 0.66
CA PRO A 128 -16.73 -18.85 1.61
C PRO A 128 -15.63 -17.90 2.07
N ASN A 129 -15.91 -16.59 2.10
CA ASN A 129 -14.96 -15.59 2.55
C ASN A 129 -14.78 -15.68 4.08
N PRO A 130 -13.58 -15.96 4.59
CA PRO A 130 -13.34 -16.03 6.04
C PRO A 130 -13.65 -14.74 6.79
N GLU A 131 -13.43 -13.58 6.17
CA GLU A 131 -13.72 -12.27 6.76
C GLU A 131 -15.22 -12.07 6.97
N TYR A 132 -16.02 -12.45 5.95
CA TYR A 132 -17.47 -12.43 6.04
C TYR A 132 -17.96 -13.36 7.15
N ILE A 133 -17.42 -14.58 7.22
CA ILE A 133 -17.79 -15.57 8.24
C ILE A 133 -17.49 -15.05 9.65
N ASP A 134 -16.29 -14.50 9.89
CA ASP A 134 -15.89 -14.00 11.20
C ASP A 134 -16.78 -12.84 11.66
N LYS A 135 -17.07 -11.91 10.74
CA LYS A 135 -17.94 -10.76 11.02
C LYS A 135 -19.39 -11.20 11.26
N ALA A 136 -19.93 -12.09 10.45
CA ALA A 136 -21.28 -12.65 10.64
C ALA A 136 -21.38 -13.42 11.97
N THR A 137 -20.35 -14.18 12.32
CA THR A 137 -20.27 -14.90 13.60
C THR A 137 -20.19 -13.94 14.78
N THR A 138 -19.53 -12.79 14.64
CA THR A 138 -19.50 -11.75 15.67
C THR A 138 -20.89 -11.16 15.92
N ILE A 139 -21.64 -10.87 14.85
CA ILE A 139 -22.97 -10.27 14.93
C ILE A 139 -23.98 -11.28 15.52
N TRP A 140 -24.06 -12.48 14.95
CA TRP A 140 -25.16 -13.43 15.23
C TRP A 140 -24.75 -14.69 16.00
N GLY A 141 -23.45 -14.95 16.16
CA GLY A 141 -22.95 -16.16 16.81
C GLY A 141 -22.77 -17.34 15.85
N PRO A 142 -22.62 -18.57 16.37
CA PRO A 142 -22.31 -19.75 15.55
C PRO A 142 -23.40 -20.14 14.55
N ASP A 143 -24.65 -19.73 14.79
CA ASP A 143 -25.79 -19.97 13.91
C ASP A 143 -26.00 -18.83 12.87
N TRP A 144 -24.97 -18.03 12.59
CA TRP A 144 -25.07 -16.84 11.73
C TRP A 144 -25.69 -17.13 10.36
N GLU A 145 -25.47 -18.31 9.79
CA GLU A 145 -26.05 -18.70 8.49
C GLU A 145 -27.59 -18.69 8.51
N ILE A 146 -28.21 -19.04 9.64
CA ILE A 146 -29.67 -19.04 9.78
C ILE A 146 -30.18 -17.60 9.80
N TRP A 147 -29.50 -16.74 10.54
CA TRP A 147 -29.84 -15.32 10.70
C TRP A 147 -29.65 -14.52 9.41
N ASP A 148 -28.55 -14.73 8.70
CA ASP A 148 -28.26 -14.12 7.40
C ASP A 148 -29.31 -14.46 6.34
N ASN A 149 -29.88 -15.67 6.39
CA ASN A 149 -30.95 -16.09 5.48
C ASN A 149 -32.36 -15.66 5.95
N GLY A 150 -32.48 -14.74 6.90
CA GLY A 150 -33.75 -14.23 7.43
C GLY A 150 -34.52 -15.24 8.29
N GLY A 151 -33.85 -16.30 8.77
CA GLY A 151 -34.40 -17.25 9.73
C GLY A 151 -34.22 -16.80 11.18
N THR A 152 -34.66 -17.65 12.11
CA THR A 152 -34.48 -17.46 13.56
C THR A 152 -33.65 -18.62 14.10
N GLY A 153 -32.44 -18.34 14.59
CA GLY A 153 -31.51 -19.31 15.15
C GLY A 153 -31.40 -19.21 16.68
N ALA A 154 -30.41 -19.91 17.26
CA ALA A 154 -30.05 -19.62 18.64
C ALA A 154 -29.52 -18.19 18.75
N VAL A 155 -29.90 -17.51 19.83
CA VAL A 155 -29.43 -16.16 20.12
C VAL A 155 -27.96 -16.23 20.55
N GLY A 156 -27.07 -15.49 19.88
CA GLY A 156 -25.62 -15.50 20.08
C GLY A 156 -24.94 -14.24 19.54
N GLY A 157 -23.61 -14.13 19.70
CA GLY A 157 -22.85 -12.96 19.21
C GLY A 157 -23.25 -11.65 19.90
N LEU A 158 -23.28 -10.55 19.13
CA LEU A 158 -23.85 -9.26 19.55
C LEU A 158 -25.38 -9.32 19.70
N ASN A 159 -26.06 -10.13 18.88
CA ASN A 159 -27.50 -10.33 18.96
C ASN A 159 -27.93 -10.86 20.33
N GLY A 160 -27.13 -11.75 20.93
CA GLY A 160 -27.36 -12.25 22.29
C GLY A 160 -26.93 -11.35 23.43
N ARG A 161 -26.35 -10.19 23.13
CA ARG A 161 -26.05 -9.14 24.11
C ARG A 161 -27.12 -8.04 24.15
N GLU A 162 -28.26 -8.24 23.48
CA GLU A 162 -29.39 -7.32 23.54
C GLU A 162 -29.76 -7.02 25.01
N PRO A 163 -29.69 -5.74 25.44
CA PRO A 163 -30.07 -5.36 26.80
C PRO A 163 -31.48 -5.84 27.13
N GLN A 164 -31.70 -6.38 28.34
CA GLN A 164 -33.02 -6.81 28.78
C GLN A 164 -33.53 -5.86 29.85
N GLN A 165 -34.79 -5.45 29.77
CA GLN A 165 -35.40 -4.53 30.75
C GLN A 165 -35.18 -4.94 32.22
N PRO A 166 -35.25 -6.23 32.61
CA PRO A 166 -34.98 -6.65 33.99
C PRO A 166 -33.57 -6.31 34.52
N ASP A 167 -32.61 -6.03 33.64
CA ASP A 167 -31.24 -5.67 34.01
C ASP A 167 -31.13 -4.22 34.53
N PHE A 168 -32.19 -3.42 34.38
CA PHE A 168 -32.22 -2.00 34.70
C PHE A 168 -33.24 -1.70 35.79
N THR A 169 -32.76 -1.42 37.00
CA THR A 169 -33.61 -1.07 38.15
C THR A 169 -33.07 0.15 38.88
N LYS A 170 -33.96 0.94 39.48
CA LYS A 170 -33.64 2.09 40.32
C LYS A 170 -34.34 2.01 41.68
N VAL A 171 -33.74 2.66 42.68
CA VAL A 171 -34.30 2.77 44.03
C VAL A 171 -35.10 4.06 44.14
N VAL A 172 -36.35 3.96 44.61
CA VAL A 172 -37.27 5.09 44.82
C VAL A 172 -37.59 5.21 46.31
N ILE A 173 -37.51 6.43 46.85
CA ILE A 173 -37.79 6.74 48.26
C ILE A 173 -39.18 7.38 48.38
N THR A 174 -40.06 6.86 49.24
CA THR A 174 -41.41 7.42 49.45
C THR A 174 -41.63 7.97 50.87
N LYS A 175 -42.43 9.05 50.99
CA LYS A 175 -42.82 9.70 52.25
C LYS A 175 -43.85 8.86 53.03
N ASP A 176 -43.71 8.75 54.35
CA ASP A 176 -44.75 8.19 55.22
C ASP A 176 -45.31 9.26 56.19
N PRO A 177 -46.47 9.87 55.86
CA PRO A 177 -47.09 10.87 56.73
C PRO A 177 -47.66 10.27 58.04
N ASN A 178 -47.70 8.94 58.18
CA ASN A 178 -48.15 8.24 59.39
C ASN A 178 -47.00 7.76 60.27
N SER A 179 -45.75 8.10 59.93
CA SER A 179 -44.56 7.81 60.74
C SER A 179 -44.75 8.23 62.20
N GLU A 180 -44.42 7.31 63.13
CA GLU A 180 -44.49 7.58 64.57
C GLU A 180 -43.59 8.77 64.96
N LEU A 181 -42.41 8.87 64.34
CA LEU A 181 -41.47 9.97 64.57
C LEU A 181 -42.02 11.30 64.05
N TYR A 182 -42.65 11.31 62.87
CA TYR A 182 -43.28 12.52 62.34
C TYR A 182 -44.42 13.02 63.24
N GLN A 183 -45.27 12.11 63.72
CA GLN A 183 -46.38 12.48 64.62
C GLN A 183 -45.84 13.04 65.96
N LYS A 184 -44.81 12.40 66.55
CA LYS A 184 -44.14 12.92 67.76
C LYS A 184 -43.58 14.33 67.54
N PHE A 185 -42.95 14.58 66.40
CA PHE A 185 -42.44 15.89 66.02
C PHE A 185 -43.56 16.93 65.91
N ARG A 186 -44.60 16.64 65.13
CA ARG A 186 -45.74 17.54 64.89
C ARG A 186 -46.44 17.93 66.19
N ASP A 187 -46.73 16.95 67.04
CA ASP A 187 -47.42 17.17 68.31
C ASP A 187 -46.57 17.97 69.30
N ALA A 188 -45.30 17.62 69.45
CA ALA A 188 -44.41 18.28 70.41
C ALA A 188 -44.09 19.72 70.00
N SER A 189 -43.88 19.96 68.69
CA SER A 189 -43.50 21.28 68.18
C SER A 189 -44.66 22.25 67.97
N ALA A 190 -45.90 21.76 67.87
CA ALA A 190 -47.09 22.55 67.52
C ALA A 190 -47.22 23.88 68.29
N GLY A 191 -47.03 23.85 69.61
CA GLY A 191 -47.16 25.05 70.45
C GLY A 191 -46.12 26.14 70.17
N CYS A 192 -44.90 25.76 69.77
CA CYS A 192 -43.85 26.71 69.38
C CYS A 192 -43.96 27.10 67.90
N TYR A 193 -44.30 26.13 67.03
CA TYR A 193 -44.52 26.35 65.61
C TYR A 193 -45.68 27.33 65.34
N ASN A 194 -46.85 27.12 65.95
CA ASN A 194 -48.02 27.97 65.72
C ASN A 194 -47.77 29.42 66.17
N GLN A 195 -47.04 29.63 67.26
CA GLN A 195 -46.63 30.97 67.72
C GLN A 195 -45.66 31.63 66.74
N ALA A 196 -44.76 30.84 66.16
CA ALA A 196 -43.81 31.31 65.14
C ALA A 196 -44.45 31.55 63.77
N MET A 197 -45.54 30.87 63.41
CA MET A 197 -46.31 31.19 62.20
C MET A 197 -47.20 32.42 62.37
N GLY A 198 -47.48 32.82 63.63
CA GLY A 198 -48.11 34.09 63.98
C GLY A 198 -47.14 35.26 63.82
N SER A 199 -46.71 35.85 64.94
CA SER A 199 -45.85 37.05 64.94
C SER A 199 -44.59 36.92 65.81
N ARG A 200 -44.22 35.70 66.24
CA ARG A 200 -43.14 35.45 67.19
C ARG A 200 -42.05 34.52 66.60
N PRO A 201 -41.18 35.01 65.69
CA PRO A 201 -40.19 34.17 64.98
C PRO A 201 -39.29 33.35 65.91
N VAL A 202 -38.93 33.95 67.06
CA VAL A 202 -38.08 33.34 68.10
C VAL A 202 -38.65 32.01 68.61
N CYS A 203 -39.96 31.79 68.55
CA CYS A 203 -40.56 30.54 69.00
C CYS A 203 -40.15 29.34 68.14
N TYR A 204 -39.78 29.53 66.86
CA TYR A 204 -39.34 28.42 66.02
C TYR A 204 -37.92 27.95 66.35
N LEU A 205 -37.08 28.84 66.89
CA LEU A 205 -35.75 28.46 67.39
C LEU A 205 -35.85 27.37 68.47
N HIS A 206 -36.93 27.34 69.25
CA HIS A 206 -37.16 26.26 70.21
C HIS A 206 -37.41 24.91 69.53
N VAL A 207 -38.14 24.88 68.41
CA VAL A 207 -38.39 23.66 67.63
C VAL A 207 -37.08 23.15 67.08
N LEU A 208 -36.31 24.01 66.41
CA LEU A 208 -35.03 23.67 65.80
C LEU A 208 -33.98 23.27 66.85
N ALA A 209 -33.94 23.94 68.00
CA ALA A 209 -33.05 23.57 69.10
C ALA A 209 -33.34 22.16 69.64
N HIS A 210 -34.61 21.75 69.69
CA HIS A 210 -34.99 20.39 70.11
C HIS A 210 -34.70 19.32 69.04
N LEU A 211 -34.30 19.69 67.83
CA LEU A 211 -33.93 18.74 66.76
C LEU A 211 -32.42 18.48 66.68
N LEU A 212 -31.59 19.29 67.35
CA LEU A 212 -30.13 19.20 67.24
C LEU A 212 -29.50 18.49 68.46
N ASP A 213 -29.09 17.24 68.23
CA ASP A 213 -28.40 16.34 69.16
C ASP A 213 -29.05 16.22 70.55
N LEU A 214 -30.36 16.41 70.68
CA LEU A 214 -31.07 16.43 71.96
C LEU A 214 -30.90 15.11 72.73
N ASN A 215 -30.65 15.21 74.04
CA ASN A 215 -30.57 14.07 74.94
C ASN A 215 -31.43 14.32 76.19
N GLU A 216 -31.81 13.25 76.89
CA GLU A 216 -32.73 13.32 78.04
C GLU A 216 -32.18 14.14 79.21
N GLU A 217 -30.86 14.15 79.42
CA GLU A 217 -30.19 14.83 80.53
C GLU A 217 -29.92 16.32 80.27
N LEU A 218 -30.18 16.79 79.04
CA LEU A 218 -29.78 18.11 78.54
C LEU A 218 -28.28 18.40 78.79
N SER A 219 -27.45 17.38 78.68
CA SER A 219 -26.00 17.45 78.85
C SER A 219 -25.33 17.98 77.56
N GLY A 220 -24.20 18.67 77.72
CA GLY A 220 -23.42 19.19 76.59
C GLY A 220 -23.90 20.52 75.98
N PHE A 221 -24.82 21.25 76.63
CA PHE A 221 -25.15 22.63 76.24
C PHE A 221 -24.19 23.67 76.88
N PRO A 222 -23.85 24.77 76.20
CA PRO A 222 -24.31 25.15 74.86
C PRO A 222 -23.65 24.29 73.76
N LYS A 223 -24.42 24.01 72.70
CA LYS A 223 -23.93 23.26 71.53
C LYS A 223 -23.64 24.22 70.39
N SER A 224 -22.57 23.95 69.67
CA SER A 224 -22.14 24.79 68.56
C SER A 224 -22.20 24.03 67.24
N TYR A 225 -22.67 24.71 66.20
CA TYR A 225 -22.74 24.18 64.84
C TYR A 225 -22.27 25.22 63.84
N THR A 226 -22.01 24.77 62.61
CA THR A 226 -21.59 25.63 61.51
C THR A 226 -22.58 25.46 60.35
N THR A 227 -23.06 26.57 59.80
CA THR A 227 -23.94 26.57 58.62
C THR A 227 -23.18 26.16 57.37
N ILE A 228 -23.91 25.90 56.28
CA ILE A 228 -23.30 25.63 54.98
C ILE A 228 -22.43 26.79 54.46
N ASN A 229 -22.69 28.02 54.94
CA ASN A 229 -21.92 29.21 54.61
C ASN A 229 -20.72 29.43 55.52
N GLY A 230 -20.50 28.57 56.53
CA GLY A 230 -19.40 28.71 57.49
C GLY A 230 -19.72 29.57 58.72
N ASP A 231 -20.97 30.01 58.90
CA ASP A 231 -21.37 30.82 60.05
C ASP A 231 -21.56 29.96 61.30
N SER A 232 -21.09 30.44 62.45
CA SER A 232 -21.24 29.72 63.72
C SER A 232 -22.59 30.01 64.38
N ILE A 233 -23.28 28.96 64.85
CA ILE A 233 -24.41 29.06 65.79
C ILE A 233 -24.04 28.47 67.14
N SER A 234 -24.61 29.04 68.21
CA SER A 234 -24.49 28.50 69.56
C SER A 234 -25.87 28.41 70.21
N ILE A 235 -26.30 27.19 70.51
CA ILE A 235 -27.61 26.90 71.09
C ILE A 235 -27.43 26.69 72.59
N GLY A 236 -27.96 27.62 73.38
CA GLY A 236 -27.96 27.54 74.84
C GLY A 236 -29.05 26.62 75.39
N LYS A 237 -28.87 26.15 76.63
CA LYS A 237 -29.86 25.30 77.33
C LYS A 237 -31.20 26.00 77.52
N ASP A 238 -31.20 27.33 77.60
CA ASP A 238 -32.38 28.19 77.70
C ASP A 238 -33.31 28.07 76.49
N LYS A 239 -32.78 27.77 75.29
CA LYS A 239 -33.59 27.50 74.09
C LYS A 239 -34.41 26.22 74.20
N ILE A 240 -34.00 25.31 75.08
CA ILE A 240 -34.75 24.10 75.41
C ILE A 240 -35.71 24.39 76.56
N THR A 241 -35.18 24.81 77.71
CA THR A 241 -35.95 24.94 78.96
C THR A 241 -36.94 26.10 78.97
N GLY A 242 -36.73 27.12 78.12
CA GLY A 242 -37.63 28.28 77.96
C GLY A 242 -38.77 28.06 76.96
N SER A 243 -38.94 26.85 76.44
CA SER A 243 -39.88 26.56 75.37
C SER A 243 -41.21 25.98 75.85
N ASN A 244 -42.29 26.17 75.07
CA ASN A 244 -43.56 25.48 75.30
C ASN A 244 -43.42 23.95 75.21
N ILE A 245 -42.45 23.45 74.43
CA ILE A 245 -42.15 22.01 74.32
C ILE A 245 -41.74 21.46 75.68
N PHE A 246 -40.85 22.17 76.39
CA PHE A 246 -40.39 21.80 77.72
C PHE A 246 -41.47 21.94 78.78
N PHE A 247 -42.16 23.09 78.85
CA PHE A 247 -43.20 23.33 79.86
C PHE A 247 -44.40 22.37 79.75
N ASN A 248 -44.68 21.86 78.56
CA ASN A 248 -45.75 20.87 78.33
C ASN A 248 -45.26 19.42 78.50
N GLY A 249 -44.01 19.20 78.96
CA GLY A 249 -43.46 17.86 79.16
C GLY A 249 -43.23 17.08 77.87
N LYS A 250 -43.05 17.74 76.72
CA LYS A 250 -42.91 17.12 75.40
C LYS A 250 -41.46 16.97 74.94
N THR A 251 -40.47 17.43 75.71
CA THR A 251 -39.05 17.27 75.37
C THR A 251 -38.66 15.81 75.15
N GLY A 252 -39.17 14.86 75.95
CA GLY A 252 -38.91 13.43 75.77
C GLY A 252 -39.38 12.88 74.41
N ASN A 253 -40.47 13.42 73.84
CA ASN A 253 -40.94 13.03 72.52
C ASN A 253 -40.01 13.52 71.40
N MET A 254 -39.30 14.63 71.62
CA MET A 254 -38.36 15.20 70.65
C MET A 254 -37.00 14.50 70.65
N VAL A 255 -36.66 13.72 71.68
CA VAL A 255 -35.39 12.98 71.75
C VAL A 255 -35.22 11.99 70.59
N PRO A 256 -36.14 11.04 70.34
CA PRO A 256 -36.00 10.11 69.21
C PRO A 256 -36.08 10.81 67.85
N VAL A 257 -36.84 11.91 67.76
CA VAL A 257 -36.91 12.74 66.54
C VAL A 257 -35.55 13.40 66.27
N SER A 258 -34.93 13.98 67.29
CA SER A 258 -33.63 14.62 67.18
C SER A 258 -32.54 13.62 66.82
N GLN A 259 -32.56 12.43 67.45
CA GLN A 259 -31.65 11.34 67.10
C GLN A 259 -31.78 11.00 65.61
N LYS A 260 -33.00 10.80 65.11
CA LYS A 260 -33.22 10.49 63.70
C LYS A 260 -32.81 11.61 62.74
N VAL A 261 -33.11 12.87 63.07
CA VAL A 261 -32.66 14.04 62.29
C VAL A 261 -31.14 14.13 62.23
N CYS A 262 -30.45 13.69 63.28
CA CYS A 262 -29.00 13.75 63.40
C CYS A 262 -28.29 12.48 62.97
N GLU A 263 -29.01 11.42 62.59
CA GLU A 263 -28.44 10.23 61.92
C GLU A 263 -27.99 10.59 60.50
N ASP A 264 -26.81 10.10 60.11
CA ASP A 264 -26.31 10.26 58.75
C ASP A 264 -27.22 9.48 57.78
N GLY A 265 -27.86 10.19 56.84
CA GLY A 265 -28.64 9.58 55.75
C GLY A 265 -30.08 10.06 55.59
N VAL A 266 -30.62 10.88 56.50
CA VAL A 266 -31.94 11.50 56.27
C VAL A 266 -31.78 12.84 55.53
N MET A 267 -32.14 12.84 54.24
CA MET A 267 -31.99 13.99 53.35
C MET A 267 -33.24 14.89 53.35
N ALA A 268 -33.08 16.15 52.98
CA ALA A 268 -34.20 17.04 52.66
C ALA A 268 -34.97 16.52 51.43
N ALA A 269 -36.21 16.98 51.23
CA ALA A 269 -36.99 16.54 50.09
C ALA A 269 -36.40 17.07 48.77
N GLU A 270 -36.44 16.25 47.72
CA GLU A 270 -36.13 16.72 46.38
C GLU A 270 -37.08 17.83 45.95
N ASN A 271 -36.52 18.88 45.36
CA ASN A 271 -37.26 20.00 44.79
C ASN A 271 -36.48 20.54 43.60
N GLU A 272 -36.82 20.07 42.41
CA GLU A 272 -36.13 20.42 41.17
C GLU A 272 -36.17 21.94 40.89
N ALA A 273 -37.27 22.61 41.24
CA ALA A 273 -37.37 24.06 41.10
C ALA A 273 -36.39 24.80 42.02
N ASP A 274 -36.26 24.38 43.28
CA ASP A 274 -35.29 24.94 44.23
C ASP A 274 -33.84 24.69 43.78
N MET A 275 -33.54 23.48 43.30
CA MET A 275 -32.24 23.08 42.77
C MET A 275 -31.84 23.94 41.56
N ASN A 276 -32.73 24.05 40.58
CA ASN A 276 -32.50 24.82 39.36
C ASN A 276 -32.36 26.32 39.67
N GLU A 277 -33.15 26.86 40.60
CA GLU A 277 -33.00 28.23 41.05
C GLU A 277 -31.64 28.47 41.72
N LEU A 278 -31.21 27.59 42.63
CA LEU A 278 -29.89 27.68 43.27
C LEU A 278 -28.75 27.62 42.23
N LEU A 279 -28.78 26.65 41.32
CA LEU A 279 -27.77 26.52 40.26
C LEU A 279 -27.75 27.75 39.33
N SER A 280 -28.93 28.28 38.97
CA SER A 280 -29.02 29.50 38.16
C SER A 280 -28.39 30.71 38.87
N MET A 281 -28.60 30.85 40.17
CA MET A 281 -28.03 31.93 40.97
C MET A 281 -26.52 31.78 41.16
N VAL A 282 -26.03 30.56 41.35
CA VAL A 282 -24.59 30.25 41.52
C VAL A 282 -23.82 30.47 40.22
N ASN A 283 -24.39 30.08 39.08
CA ASN A 283 -23.75 30.19 37.77
C ASN A 283 -23.88 31.58 37.13
N ASN A 284 -24.71 32.46 37.70
CA ASN A 284 -24.86 33.82 37.23
C ASN A 284 -23.93 34.78 38.00
N PRO A 285 -22.89 35.35 37.36
CA PRO A 285 -21.93 36.24 38.01
C PRO A 285 -22.53 37.59 38.44
N SER A 286 -23.76 37.91 38.02
CA SER A 286 -24.47 39.14 38.38
C SER A 286 -25.41 38.98 39.58
N THR A 287 -25.50 37.78 40.17
CA THR A 287 -26.37 37.53 41.34
C THR A 287 -25.92 38.34 42.54
N ASP A 288 -26.86 38.98 43.24
CA ASP A 288 -26.59 39.69 44.50
C ASP A 288 -26.00 38.74 45.56
N PRO A 289 -24.82 39.03 46.13
CA PRO A 289 -24.16 38.14 47.08
C PRO A 289 -24.99 37.86 48.34
N ASN A 290 -25.81 38.81 48.82
CA ASN A 290 -26.65 38.61 49.99
C ASN A 290 -27.85 37.71 49.66
N ALA A 291 -28.49 37.90 48.50
CA ALA A 291 -29.54 37.02 48.00
C ALA A 291 -29.02 35.58 47.80
N LEU A 292 -27.84 35.40 47.21
CA LEU A 292 -27.21 34.09 47.06
C LEU A 292 -26.89 33.45 48.42
N ARG A 293 -26.38 34.23 49.38
CA ARG A 293 -26.09 33.76 50.74
C ARG A 293 -27.37 33.28 51.44
N ASN A 294 -28.47 34.01 51.31
CA ASN A 294 -29.78 33.64 51.87
C ASN A 294 -30.35 32.40 51.18
N LYS A 295 -30.26 32.31 49.84
CA LYS A 295 -30.69 31.12 49.08
C LYS A 295 -29.91 29.88 49.50
N LYS A 296 -28.59 29.99 49.69
CA LYS A 296 -27.76 28.89 50.18
C LYS A 296 -28.19 28.39 51.56
N LEU A 297 -28.64 29.26 52.47
CA LEU A 297 -29.15 28.83 53.78
C LEU A 297 -30.52 28.13 53.67
N LEU A 298 -31.44 28.68 52.89
CA LEU A 298 -32.84 28.23 52.87
C LEU A 298 -33.12 27.10 51.87
N SER A 299 -32.25 26.87 50.89
CA SER A 299 -32.40 25.79 49.91
C SER A 299 -32.24 24.41 50.55
N ASN A 300 -32.91 23.41 49.95
CA ASN A 300 -32.73 21.99 50.24
C ASN A 300 -31.40 21.45 49.73
N TYR A 301 -30.68 22.22 48.90
CA TYR A 301 -29.44 21.83 48.26
C TYR A 301 -28.27 22.69 48.72
N TYR A 302 -27.08 22.11 48.67
CA TYR A 302 -25.80 22.83 48.72
C TYR A 302 -25.00 22.51 47.46
N ILE A 303 -24.02 23.35 47.14
CA ILE A 303 -23.12 23.10 46.01
C ILE A 303 -21.84 22.45 46.55
N ASP A 304 -21.52 21.26 46.05
CA ASP A 304 -20.30 20.55 46.41
C ASP A 304 -19.05 21.14 45.75
N ALA A 305 -17.89 20.59 46.09
CA ALA A 305 -16.61 21.05 45.53
C ALA A 305 -16.48 20.83 44.01
N ALA A 306 -17.27 19.94 43.41
CA ALA A 306 -17.31 19.69 41.98
C ALA A 306 -18.29 20.63 41.25
N GLY A 307 -19.02 21.49 41.97
CA GLY A 307 -20.00 22.40 41.41
C GLY A 307 -21.39 21.79 41.23
N ASN A 308 -21.63 20.57 41.73
CA ASN A 308 -22.92 19.90 41.62
C ASN A 308 -23.80 20.21 42.82
N ALA A 309 -25.11 20.29 42.58
CA ALA A 309 -26.09 20.42 43.64
C ALA A 309 -26.28 19.08 44.36
N GLN A 310 -26.11 19.09 45.68
CA GLN A 310 -26.31 17.94 46.56
C GLN A 310 -27.40 18.26 47.57
N LEU A 311 -28.28 17.30 47.88
CA LEU A 311 -29.27 17.48 48.94
C LEU A 311 -28.57 17.68 50.29
N LYS A 312 -29.13 18.56 51.11
CA LYS A 312 -28.74 18.70 52.52
C LYS A 312 -29.32 17.56 53.33
N THR A 313 -28.61 17.14 54.36
CA THR A 313 -29.22 16.35 55.44
C THR A 313 -30.23 17.20 56.20
N LEU A 314 -31.22 16.58 56.84
CA LEU A 314 -32.15 17.31 57.71
C LEU A 314 -31.39 18.05 58.82
N LYS A 315 -30.31 17.47 59.36
CA LYS A 315 -29.43 18.15 60.32
C LYS A 315 -28.86 19.46 59.76
N GLN A 316 -28.29 19.44 58.55
CA GLN A 316 -27.74 20.62 57.89
C GLN A 316 -28.85 21.67 57.66
N LYS A 317 -30.03 21.25 57.18
CA LYS A 317 -31.17 22.14 56.99
C LYS A 317 -31.66 22.77 58.30
N VAL A 318 -31.69 22.03 59.41
CA VAL A 318 -32.03 22.55 60.75
C VAL A 318 -31.02 23.61 61.21
N ILE A 319 -29.73 23.36 61.01
CA ILE A 319 -28.66 24.30 61.38
C ILE A 319 -28.78 25.61 60.60
N ASP A 320 -28.91 25.51 59.27
CA ASP A 320 -29.03 26.69 58.39
C ASP A 320 -30.31 27.47 58.67
N LEU A 321 -31.43 26.77 58.86
CA LEU A 321 -32.70 27.39 59.20
C LEU A 321 -32.67 28.03 60.59
N TYR A 322 -31.98 27.43 61.57
CA TYR A 322 -31.79 28.04 62.90
C TYR A 322 -31.06 29.38 62.77
N TYR A 323 -29.94 29.40 62.04
CA TYR A 323 -29.17 30.61 61.80
C TYR A 323 -30.02 31.68 61.08
N ALA A 324 -30.76 31.29 60.04
CA ALA A 324 -31.62 32.18 59.27
C ALA A 324 -32.73 32.78 60.14
N VAL A 325 -33.34 32.00 61.04
CA VAL A 325 -34.39 32.48 61.95
C VAL A 325 -33.85 33.41 63.03
N GLU A 326 -32.66 33.13 63.55
CA GLU A 326 -32.04 33.97 64.57
C GLU A 326 -31.60 35.33 64.00
N ASN A 327 -31.19 35.35 62.73
CA ASN A 327 -30.55 36.50 62.09
C ASN A 327 -31.38 37.13 60.96
N TYR A 328 -32.64 36.76 60.76
CA TYR A 328 -33.44 37.18 59.58
C TYR A 328 -33.41 38.69 59.32
N GLY A 329 -33.46 39.50 60.39
CA GLY A 329 -33.42 40.97 60.28
C GLY A 329 -32.08 41.53 59.78
N SER A 330 -30.95 40.94 60.16
CA SER A 330 -29.63 41.35 59.65
C SER A 330 -29.34 40.76 58.27
N LEU A 331 -29.98 39.64 57.93
CA LEU A 331 -29.91 38.99 56.62
C LEU A 331 -30.84 39.64 55.58
N GLY A 332 -31.75 40.52 56.00
CA GLY A 332 -32.77 41.11 55.12
C GLY A 332 -33.78 40.09 54.60
N ILE A 333 -33.99 38.98 55.32
CA ILE A 333 -34.97 37.95 54.95
C ILE A 333 -36.35 38.38 55.44
N ASP A 334 -37.33 38.39 54.54
CA ASP A 334 -38.71 38.69 54.90
C ASP A 334 -39.31 37.58 55.78
N TYR A 335 -39.80 37.97 56.96
CA TYR A 335 -40.32 37.02 57.93
C TYR A 335 -41.67 36.43 57.51
N ASP A 336 -42.58 37.26 56.99
CA ASP A 336 -43.97 36.87 56.74
C ASP A 336 -44.14 36.01 55.48
N THR A 337 -43.19 36.10 54.55
CA THR A 337 -43.14 35.31 53.31
C THR A 337 -42.04 34.26 53.37
N THR A 338 -40.80 34.63 53.03
CA THR A 338 -39.68 33.72 52.81
C THR A 338 -39.36 32.82 54.00
N LEU A 339 -39.32 33.38 55.22
CA LEU A 339 -38.94 32.59 56.39
C LEU A 339 -40.07 31.63 56.81
N LYS A 340 -41.34 32.08 56.80
CA LYS A 340 -42.50 31.23 57.10
C LYS A 340 -42.68 30.11 56.08
N ASP A 341 -42.43 30.37 54.80
CA ASP A 341 -42.46 29.35 53.76
C ASP A 341 -41.36 28.30 53.96
N SER A 342 -40.16 28.75 54.36
CA SER A 342 -39.06 27.85 54.71
C SER A 342 -39.38 26.99 55.94
N MET A 343 -40.02 27.56 56.97
CA MET A 343 -40.50 26.81 58.13
C MET A 343 -41.56 25.79 57.74
N ARG A 344 -42.50 26.14 56.85
CA ARG A 344 -43.55 25.23 56.37
C ARG A 344 -42.97 24.09 55.54
N SER A 345 -42.09 24.39 54.59
CA SER A 345 -41.36 23.38 53.82
C SER A 345 -40.60 22.43 54.75
N PHE A 346 -39.94 22.96 55.79
CA PHE A 346 -39.28 22.10 56.77
C PHE A 346 -40.25 21.18 57.53
N GLN A 347 -41.44 21.66 57.90
CA GLN A 347 -42.48 20.79 58.50
C GLN A 347 -42.92 19.65 57.58
N GLU A 348 -42.85 19.85 56.26
CA GLU A 348 -43.15 18.82 55.26
C GLU A 348 -41.98 17.84 55.09
N ASP A 349 -40.73 18.34 55.08
CA ASP A 349 -39.53 17.49 55.01
C ASP A 349 -39.43 16.51 56.18
N MET A 350 -39.95 16.87 57.35
CA MET A 350 -39.98 15.98 58.51
C MET A 350 -40.85 14.72 58.31
N THR A 351 -41.63 14.63 57.22
CA THR A 351 -42.29 13.36 56.80
C THR A 351 -41.30 12.31 56.29
N LEU A 352 -40.03 12.69 56.06
CA LEU A 352 -38.96 11.80 55.60
C LEU A 352 -38.23 11.07 56.73
N LEU A 353 -38.65 11.23 58.00
CA LEU A 353 -37.95 10.61 59.13
C LEU A 353 -37.93 9.07 59.06
N ASP A 354 -38.97 8.43 58.51
CA ASP A 354 -39.05 6.97 58.29
C ASP A 354 -39.19 6.67 56.79
N MET A 355 -38.10 6.80 56.02
CA MET A 355 -38.08 6.53 54.58
C MET A 355 -38.42 5.07 54.25
N ILE A 356 -39.26 4.84 53.22
CA ILE A 356 -39.50 3.52 52.62
C ILE A 356 -38.70 3.41 51.31
N TYR A 357 -37.96 2.31 51.14
CA TYR A 357 -37.19 2.01 49.92
C TYR A 357 -37.96 1.05 49.01
N ASN A 358 -38.26 1.48 47.78
CA ASN A 358 -38.84 0.65 46.72
C ASN A 358 -37.83 0.45 45.59
N VAL A 359 -37.85 -0.70 44.93
CA VAL A 359 -37.07 -0.96 43.70
C VAL A 359 -38.04 -1.03 42.54
N GLU A 360 -37.81 -0.20 41.52
CA GLU A 360 -38.66 -0.12 40.33
C GLU A 360 -37.82 -0.23 39.04
N PRO A 361 -38.41 -0.65 37.90
CA PRO A 361 -37.72 -0.66 36.62
C PRO A 361 -37.21 0.73 36.20
N ASP A 362 -35.98 0.79 35.71
CA ASP A 362 -35.39 2.01 35.15
C ASP A 362 -35.56 2.04 33.63
N VAL A 363 -36.79 2.32 33.19
CA VAL A 363 -37.17 2.31 31.77
C VAL A 363 -36.30 3.23 30.92
N PRO A 364 -36.00 4.49 31.31
CA PRO A 364 -35.13 5.36 30.52
C PRO A 364 -33.70 4.83 30.36
N ALA A 365 -33.15 4.18 31.40
CA ALA A 365 -31.81 3.58 31.30
C ALA A 365 -31.79 2.37 30.35
N TYR A 366 -32.85 1.55 30.39
CA TYR A 366 -33.04 0.45 29.45
C TYR A 366 -33.20 0.94 28.01
N GLU A 367 -34.12 1.88 27.76
CA GLU A 367 -34.38 2.43 26.41
C GLU A 367 -33.10 3.00 25.81
N LYS A 368 -32.33 3.77 26.59
CA LYS A 368 -31.04 4.29 26.14
C LYS A 368 -30.05 3.17 25.76
N ALA A 369 -29.92 2.14 26.59
CA ALA A 369 -29.00 1.03 26.33
C ALA A 369 -29.43 0.21 25.10
N HIS A 370 -30.73 0.02 24.92
CA HIS A 370 -31.31 -0.68 23.77
C HIS A 370 -31.09 0.10 22.48
N ASP A 371 -31.35 1.42 22.47
CA ASP A 371 -31.08 2.31 21.33
C ASP A 371 -29.60 2.29 20.92
N GLU A 372 -28.68 2.34 21.91
CA GLU A 372 -27.23 2.27 21.66
C GLU A 372 -26.82 0.91 21.07
N TRP A 373 -27.43 -0.18 21.54
CA TRP A 373 -27.21 -1.52 21.00
C TRP A 373 -27.74 -1.67 19.57
N GLU A 374 -28.94 -1.15 19.29
CA GLU A 374 -29.56 -1.21 17.96
C GLU A 374 -28.72 -0.46 16.92
N ALA A 375 -28.22 0.73 17.29
CA ALA A 375 -27.33 1.52 16.43
C ALA A 375 -26.00 0.80 16.12
N GLU A 376 -25.39 0.13 17.10
CA GLU A 376 -24.16 -0.65 16.88
C GLU A 376 -24.44 -1.89 16.02
N MET A 377 -25.56 -2.59 16.25
CA MET A 377 -25.98 -3.71 15.41
C MET A 377 -26.16 -3.30 13.95
N GLU A 378 -26.87 -2.20 13.68
CA GLU A 378 -27.08 -1.68 12.33
C GLU A 378 -25.75 -1.35 11.65
N LYS A 379 -24.85 -0.69 12.37
CA LYS A 379 -23.50 -0.39 11.87
C LYS A 379 -22.73 -1.66 11.48
N GLN A 380 -22.71 -2.66 12.35
CA GLN A 380 -21.98 -3.92 12.10
C GLN A 380 -22.56 -4.69 10.90
N ILE A 381 -23.90 -4.72 10.76
CA ILE A 381 -24.58 -5.33 9.61
C ILE A 381 -24.25 -4.58 8.31
N ASN A 382 -24.23 -3.25 8.34
CA ASN A 382 -23.85 -2.45 7.19
C ASN A 382 -22.40 -2.71 6.75
N GLU A 383 -21.48 -2.86 7.70
CA GLU A 383 -20.09 -3.23 7.42
C GLU A 383 -19.99 -4.66 6.85
N LEU A 384 -20.76 -5.62 7.37
CA LEU A 384 -20.82 -6.98 6.83
C LEU A 384 -21.28 -7.00 5.37
N HIS A 385 -22.30 -6.21 5.01
CA HIS A 385 -22.83 -6.15 3.64
C HIS A 385 -21.83 -5.58 2.62
N GLN A 386 -20.74 -4.94 3.05
CA GLN A 386 -19.66 -4.53 2.15
C GLN A 386 -18.69 -5.67 1.83
N ILE A 387 -18.76 -6.79 2.55
CA ILE A 387 -17.87 -7.93 2.38
C ILE A 387 -18.56 -8.95 1.48
N GLU A 388 -17.91 -9.37 0.41
CA GLU A 388 -18.43 -10.45 -0.43
C GLU A 388 -18.47 -11.77 0.35
N LYS A 389 -19.62 -12.45 0.31
CA LYS A 389 -19.83 -13.74 0.99
C LYS A 389 -18.97 -14.87 0.43
N ILE A 390 -18.69 -14.82 -0.85
CA ILE A 390 -17.89 -15.81 -1.58
C ILE A 390 -16.69 -15.10 -2.15
N MET A 391 -15.51 -15.66 -1.94
CA MET A 391 -14.27 -15.22 -2.58
C MET A 391 -13.79 -16.29 -3.58
N THR A 392 -13.06 -15.86 -4.60
CA THR A 392 -12.33 -16.80 -5.47
C THR A 392 -10.91 -16.94 -4.98
N VAL A 393 -10.40 -18.17 -5.00
CA VAL A 393 -9.00 -18.50 -4.77
C VAL A 393 -8.43 -19.09 -6.05
N ILE A 394 -7.21 -18.69 -6.40
CA ILE A 394 -6.45 -19.23 -7.53
C ILE A 394 -5.30 -20.05 -6.97
N ASP A 395 -5.37 -21.37 -7.14
CA ASP A 395 -4.33 -22.30 -6.76
C ASP A 395 -3.51 -22.68 -8.02
N ILE A 396 -2.20 -22.42 -8.01
CA ILE A 396 -1.28 -22.74 -9.13
C ILE A 396 -0.50 -24.00 -8.79
N GLU A 397 -0.62 -25.03 -9.62
CA GLU A 397 0.17 -26.26 -9.53
C GLU A 397 1.25 -26.25 -10.62
N TYR A 398 2.52 -26.37 -10.22
CA TYR A 398 3.66 -26.40 -11.14
C TYR A 398 3.97 -27.84 -11.57
N THR A 399 3.89 -28.10 -12.87
CA THR A 399 4.24 -29.41 -13.46
C THR A 399 5.76 -29.58 -13.58
N ASP A 400 6.47 -28.47 -13.83
CA ASP A 400 7.92 -28.38 -13.85
C ASP A 400 8.33 -27.07 -13.16
N LYS A 401 8.94 -27.17 -11.97
CA LYS A 401 9.27 -26.01 -11.14
C LYS A 401 10.37 -25.13 -11.74
N ASP A 402 11.36 -25.75 -12.37
CA ASP A 402 12.51 -25.02 -12.91
C ASP A 402 12.12 -24.29 -14.19
N ALA A 403 11.33 -24.95 -15.05
CA ALA A 403 10.76 -24.33 -16.23
C ALA A 403 9.76 -23.24 -15.84
N ALA A 404 8.91 -23.46 -14.83
CA ALA A 404 8.01 -22.44 -14.32
C ALA A 404 8.79 -21.20 -13.85
N GLN A 405 9.85 -21.37 -13.05
CA GLN A 405 10.66 -20.24 -12.58
C GLN A 405 11.28 -19.44 -13.73
N TRP A 406 11.72 -20.10 -14.81
CA TRP A 406 12.24 -19.41 -16.00
C TRP A 406 11.21 -18.45 -16.61
N TYR A 407 9.97 -18.91 -16.77
CA TYR A 407 8.90 -18.11 -17.36
C TYR A 407 8.30 -17.09 -16.37
N ILE A 408 8.34 -17.36 -15.06
CA ILE A 408 8.05 -16.36 -14.01
C ILE A 408 9.01 -15.17 -14.14
N ASN A 409 10.32 -15.43 -14.25
CA ASN A 409 11.33 -14.38 -14.41
C ASN A 409 11.09 -13.54 -15.67
N LEU A 410 10.72 -14.20 -16.78
CA LEU A 410 10.41 -13.53 -18.04
C LEU A 410 9.14 -12.68 -17.91
N TRP A 411 8.08 -13.21 -17.31
CA TRP A 411 6.85 -12.47 -17.04
C TRP A 411 7.13 -11.20 -16.26
N HIS A 412 7.83 -11.29 -15.13
CA HIS A 412 8.12 -10.11 -14.32
C HIS A 412 9.06 -9.11 -15.00
N ARG A 413 9.97 -9.58 -15.88
CA ARG A 413 10.80 -8.68 -16.69
C ARG A 413 10.01 -7.89 -17.73
N MET A 414 8.92 -8.47 -18.23
CA MET A 414 8.02 -7.85 -19.22
C MET A 414 6.88 -7.06 -18.56
N ASN A 415 6.40 -7.48 -17.37
CA ASN A 415 5.21 -6.97 -16.70
C ASN A 415 5.49 -6.07 -15.49
N GLY A 416 6.64 -6.24 -14.83
CA GLY A 416 6.83 -5.80 -13.46
C GLY A 416 6.42 -6.89 -12.44
N PRO A 417 6.44 -6.58 -11.13
CA PRO A 417 6.25 -7.57 -10.07
C PRO A 417 4.84 -8.16 -10.00
N SER A 418 3.86 -7.60 -10.72
CA SER A 418 2.48 -8.07 -10.67
C SER A 418 2.26 -9.42 -11.38
N ASP A 419 1.44 -10.28 -10.79
CA ASP A 419 0.94 -11.56 -11.29
C ASP A 419 -0.27 -11.42 -12.22
N TYR A 420 -0.80 -10.21 -12.38
CA TYR A 420 -1.75 -9.88 -13.43
C TYR A 420 -1.21 -8.77 -14.31
N LYS A 421 -1.71 -8.67 -15.53
CA LYS A 421 -1.24 -7.68 -16.50
C LYS A 421 -1.37 -6.27 -15.92
N VAL A 422 -0.26 -5.54 -15.83
CA VAL A 422 -0.30 -4.13 -15.38
C VAL A 422 -1.01 -3.26 -16.41
N GLU A 423 -1.87 -2.37 -15.92
CA GLU A 423 -2.59 -1.41 -16.76
C GLU A 423 -1.73 -0.17 -17.01
N LEU A 424 -1.47 0.11 -18.28
CA LEU A 424 -0.55 1.19 -18.70
C LEU A 424 -1.31 2.21 -19.55
N ASP A 425 -1.36 3.46 -19.07
CA ASP A 425 -2.05 4.54 -19.78
C ASP A 425 -1.43 4.79 -21.16
N GLY A 426 -2.25 4.70 -22.21
CA GLY A 426 -1.82 4.94 -23.59
C GLY A 426 -1.04 3.80 -24.25
N PHE A 427 -0.89 2.65 -23.58
CA PHE A 427 -0.26 1.45 -24.14
C PHE A 427 -1.22 0.27 -24.16
N ASP A 428 -1.23 -0.49 -25.27
CA ASP A 428 -1.85 -1.81 -25.31
C ASP A 428 -0.82 -2.85 -24.84
N ASN A 429 -1.03 -3.37 -23.63
CA ASN A 429 -0.20 -4.40 -23.03
C ASN A 429 -0.83 -5.81 -23.13
N GLY A 430 -1.93 -5.98 -23.86
CA GLY A 430 -2.59 -7.27 -24.05
C GLY A 430 -3.78 -7.54 -23.11
N ALA A 431 -4.08 -8.83 -22.91
CA ALA A 431 -5.23 -9.30 -22.14
C ALA A 431 -5.18 -8.82 -20.69
N ARG A 432 -6.36 -8.55 -20.11
CA ARG A 432 -6.51 -8.01 -18.74
C ARG A 432 -7.32 -8.96 -17.88
N ALA A 433 -6.93 -9.09 -16.62
CA ALA A 433 -7.70 -9.82 -15.62
C ALA A 433 -8.96 -9.03 -15.25
N ASP A 434 -10.07 -9.73 -15.04
CA ASP A 434 -11.26 -9.14 -14.44
C ASP A 434 -11.04 -8.82 -12.96
N GLU A 435 -11.85 -7.91 -12.41
CA GLU A 435 -11.73 -7.46 -11.00
C GLU A 435 -11.83 -8.60 -9.99
N LYS A 436 -12.64 -9.63 -10.28
CA LYS A 436 -12.77 -10.82 -9.42
C LYS A 436 -11.47 -11.64 -9.39
N THR A 437 -10.79 -11.76 -10.53
CA THR A 437 -9.49 -12.41 -10.67
C THR A 437 -8.38 -11.60 -10.00
N LYS A 438 -8.39 -10.27 -10.14
CA LYS A 438 -7.46 -9.38 -9.42
C LYS A 438 -7.62 -9.52 -7.91
N ALA A 439 -8.86 -9.46 -7.40
CA ALA A 439 -9.16 -9.66 -5.98
C ALA A 439 -8.69 -11.03 -5.46
N ALA A 440 -8.82 -12.07 -6.27
CA ALA A 440 -8.35 -13.42 -5.93
C ALA A 440 -6.82 -13.56 -5.85
N LEU A 441 -6.07 -12.74 -6.61
CA LEU A 441 -4.61 -12.70 -6.58
C LEU A 441 -4.06 -11.69 -5.55
N GLY A 442 -4.93 -10.85 -4.98
CA GLY A 442 -4.59 -9.80 -4.02
C GLY A 442 -4.13 -8.50 -4.67
N GLU A 443 -4.07 -7.44 -3.86
CA GLU A 443 -3.41 -6.19 -4.26
C GLU A 443 -1.92 -6.46 -4.44
N GLN A 444 -1.37 -6.04 -5.58
CA GLN A 444 0.06 -6.20 -5.87
C GLN A 444 0.66 -4.83 -6.22
N GLU A 445 1.91 -4.61 -5.79
CA GLU A 445 2.52 -3.28 -5.86
C GLU A 445 2.70 -2.80 -7.31
N THR A 446 2.10 -1.64 -7.61
CA THR A 446 2.49 -0.82 -8.76
C THR A 446 3.47 0.24 -8.27
N GLY A 447 4.77 -0.06 -8.30
CA GLY A 447 5.80 0.89 -7.89
C GLY A 447 5.95 2.03 -8.90
N ASP A 448 6.47 3.19 -8.46
CA ASP A 448 6.71 4.34 -9.34
C ASP A 448 7.95 4.20 -10.23
N THR A 449 8.79 3.19 -9.97
CA THR A 449 10.07 2.98 -10.65
C THR A 449 9.97 1.91 -11.74
N SER A 450 10.80 2.01 -12.78
CA SER A 450 11.00 0.90 -13.74
C SER A 450 11.78 -0.24 -13.05
N PRO A 451 11.44 -1.52 -13.25
CA PRO A 451 10.31 -2.05 -14.03
C PRO A 451 8.99 -2.19 -13.23
N ALA A 452 8.93 -1.74 -11.98
CA ALA A 452 7.74 -1.88 -11.13
C ALA A 452 6.48 -1.18 -11.68
N ASN A 453 6.66 -0.09 -12.43
CA ASN A 453 5.57 0.61 -13.13
C ASN A 453 5.21 0.01 -14.51
N GLY A 454 5.83 -1.12 -14.92
CA GLY A 454 5.58 -1.74 -16.23
C GLY A 454 6.17 -1.01 -17.44
N LEU A 455 6.92 0.08 -17.23
CA LEU A 455 7.55 0.88 -18.28
C LEU A 455 9.06 1.01 -18.03
N THR A 456 9.83 1.21 -19.09
CA THR A 456 11.24 1.58 -18.99
C THR A 456 11.38 3.00 -18.40
N PRO A 457 12.58 3.41 -17.94
CA PRO A 457 12.80 4.80 -17.50
C PRO A 457 12.49 5.85 -18.58
N GLY A 458 12.49 5.45 -19.86
CA GLY A 458 12.11 6.29 -21.00
C GLY A 458 10.61 6.30 -21.33
N GLY A 459 9.77 5.64 -20.53
CA GLY A 459 8.31 5.58 -20.73
C GLY A 459 7.87 4.68 -21.89
N GLN A 460 8.65 3.66 -22.24
CA GLN A 460 8.29 2.65 -23.24
C GLN A 460 7.94 1.33 -22.56
N LEU A 461 7.24 0.42 -23.24
CA LEU A 461 7.02 -0.94 -22.72
C LEU A 461 8.36 -1.60 -22.37
N LEU A 462 8.39 -2.40 -21.29
CA LEU A 462 9.58 -3.12 -20.83
C LEU A 462 10.12 -4.15 -21.81
N TRP A 463 9.36 -4.46 -22.87
CA TRP A 463 9.66 -5.51 -23.83
C TRP A 463 9.37 -5.04 -25.26
N THR A 464 9.95 -5.73 -26.24
CA THR A 464 9.66 -5.56 -27.65
C THR A 464 9.88 -6.87 -28.40
N VAL A 465 9.25 -7.03 -29.55
CA VAL A 465 9.41 -8.22 -30.39
C VAL A 465 10.68 -8.09 -31.22
N LEU A 466 11.51 -9.12 -31.21
CA LEU A 466 12.56 -9.32 -32.19
C LEU A 466 12.09 -10.37 -33.19
N GLU A 467 11.97 -9.96 -34.46
CA GLU A 467 11.54 -10.84 -35.56
C GLU A 467 12.34 -12.15 -35.55
N ASP A 468 11.66 -13.28 -35.73
CA ASP A 468 12.23 -14.62 -35.56
C ASP A 468 13.49 -14.84 -36.42
N GLY A 469 13.56 -14.21 -37.60
CA GLY A 469 14.75 -14.24 -38.46
C GLY A 469 15.99 -13.67 -37.78
N LEU A 470 15.86 -12.56 -37.05
CA LEU A 470 16.94 -11.94 -36.29
C LEU A 470 17.15 -12.65 -34.95
N TYR A 471 16.07 -13.09 -34.29
CA TYR A 471 16.12 -13.80 -33.02
C TYR A 471 16.95 -15.10 -33.10
N ASN A 472 16.88 -15.78 -34.24
CA ASN A 472 17.65 -17.00 -34.52
C ASN A 472 18.98 -16.72 -35.24
N SER A 473 19.32 -15.47 -35.56
CA SER A 473 20.54 -15.12 -36.30
C SER A 473 21.72 -14.88 -35.36
N ALA A 474 22.69 -15.79 -35.41
CA ALA A 474 23.93 -15.65 -34.65
C ALA A 474 24.80 -14.49 -35.17
N ASP A 475 24.82 -14.29 -36.49
CA ASP A 475 25.58 -13.21 -37.12
C ASP A 475 25.04 -11.84 -36.70
N TRP A 476 23.71 -11.72 -36.60
CA TRP A 476 23.07 -10.49 -36.15
C TRP A 476 23.39 -10.20 -34.68
N LEU A 477 23.22 -11.18 -33.79
CA LEU A 477 23.43 -10.95 -32.36
C LEU A 477 24.90 -10.60 -32.07
N GLN A 478 25.84 -11.29 -32.70
CA GLN A 478 27.27 -10.96 -32.58
C GLN A 478 27.56 -9.52 -33.03
N ALA A 479 27.11 -9.14 -34.23
CA ALA A 479 27.28 -7.78 -34.71
C ALA A 479 26.57 -6.75 -33.80
N ALA A 480 25.41 -7.09 -33.25
CA ALA A 480 24.65 -6.20 -32.40
C ALA A 480 25.33 -5.95 -31.04
N LEU A 481 25.98 -6.98 -30.48
CA LEU A 481 26.78 -6.90 -29.25
C LEU A 481 28.10 -6.14 -29.47
N GLU A 482 28.82 -6.45 -30.56
CA GLU A 482 30.10 -5.80 -30.90
C GLU A 482 29.93 -4.30 -31.17
N ASN A 483 28.82 -3.91 -31.81
CA ASN A 483 28.50 -2.50 -32.08
C ASN A 483 27.79 -1.79 -30.92
N GLY A 484 27.49 -2.47 -29.82
CA GLY A 484 26.82 -1.89 -28.65
C GLY A 484 25.38 -1.43 -28.91
N THR A 485 24.70 -2.01 -29.90
CA THR A 485 23.27 -1.77 -30.16
C THR A 485 22.35 -2.52 -29.20
N VAL A 486 22.87 -3.60 -28.60
CA VAL A 486 22.19 -4.38 -27.56
C VAL A 486 23.19 -4.72 -26.45
N THR A 487 22.67 -4.97 -25.25
CA THR A 487 23.41 -5.53 -24.11
C THR A 487 22.75 -6.83 -23.66
N LEU A 488 23.41 -7.56 -22.75
CA LEU A 488 22.83 -8.74 -22.13
C LEU A 488 22.47 -8.41 -20.68
N GLU A 489 21.30 -8.86 -20.26
CA GLU A 489 20.97 -9.02 -18.84
C GLU A 489 20.99 -10.51 -18.50
N ARG A 490 21.47 -10.85 -17.30
CA ARG A 490 21.42 -12.20 -16.74
C ARG A 490 20.63 -12.19 -15.45
N VAL A 491 19.79 -13.20 -15.26
CA VAL A 491 19.11 -13.46 -13.98
C VAL A 491 20.15 -13.78 -12.90
N GLN A 492 20.05 -13.10 -11.76
CA GLN A 492 20.83 -13.38 -10.55
C GLN A 492 19.86 -13.63 -9.40
N PHE A 493 20.05 -14.75 -8.71
CA PHE A 493 19.34 -15.11 -7.47
C PHE A 493 20.12 -14.56 -6.27
N THR A 494 19.46 -13.89 -5.34
CA THR A 494 20.10 -13.40 -4.10
C THR A 494 20.48 -14.55 -3.16
N GLU A 495 19.67 -15.61 -3.08
CA GLU A 495 19.95 -16.85 -2.31
C GLU A 495 19.77 -18.13 -3.15
N PRO A 496 20.83 -18.66 -3.78
CA PRO A 496 20.73 -19.82 -4.69
C PRO A 496 20.59 -21.19 -4.01
N THR A 497 20.39 -21.27 -2.68
CA THR A 497 20.49 -22.53 -1.90
C THR A 497 19.22 -22.99 -1.17
N GLU A 498 18.15 -22.20 -1.12
CA GLU A 498 16.90 -22.65 -0.51
C GLU A 498 16.02 -23.41 -1.52
N GLU A 499 15.57 -24.62 -1.18
CA GLU A 499 14.48 -25.31 -1.89
C GLU A 499 13.18 -24.53 -1.65
N GLY A 500 12.98 -23.37 -2.29
CA GLY A 500 11.79 -22.56 -2.06
C GLY A 500 11.76 -21.22 -2.78
N THR A 501 10.93 -21.14 -3.83
CA THR A 501 10.18 -19.96 -4.27
C THR A 501 10.96 -18.66 -4.56
N GLY A 502 11.93 -18.69 -5.49
CA GLY A 502 12.73 -17.52 -5.92
C GLY A 502 11.97 -16.34 -6.58
N LEU A 503 10.76 -16.01 -6.12
CA LEU A 503 9.93 -14.90 -6.57
C LEU A 503 10.40 -13.55 -6.02
N GLU A 504 10.84 -13.47 -4.74
CA GLU A 504 11.21 -12.20 -4.09
C GLU A 504 12.62 -11.70 -4.43
N ASP A 505 13.42 -12.52 -5.12
CA ASP A 505 14.89 -12.48 -4.99
C ASP A 505 15.65 -12.67 -6.33
N VAL A 506 14.95 -12.48 -7.46
CA VAL A 506 15.53 -12.52 -8.81
C VAL A 506 15.72 -11.11 -9.35
N THR A 507 16.95 -10.81 -9.76
CA THR A 507 17.29 -9.53 -10.42
C THR A 507 17.90 -9.75 -11.80
N TRP A 508 17.40 -9.03 -12.80
CA TRP A 508 18.01 -8.96 -14.13
C TRP A 508 19.18 -7.99 -14.08
N THR A 509 20.40 -8.51 -14.12
CA THR A 509 21.63 -7.71 -13.99
C THR A 509 22.30 -7.56 -15.35
N SER A 510 22.54 -6.32 -15.76
CA SER A 510 23.29 -6.02 -16.99
C SER A 510 24.72 -6.54 -16.90
N ILE A 511 25.16 -7.25 -17.95
CA ILE A 511 26.52 -7.78 -18.07
C ILE A 511 27.08 -7.52 -19.48
N LEU A 512 28.40 -7.44 -19.59
CA LEU A 512 29.07 -7.51 -20.88
C LEU A 512 29.12 -8.98 -21.34
N TYR A 513 28.89 -9.23 -22.62
CA TYR A 513 28.94 -10.60 -23.17
C TYR A 513 30.30 -11.27 -22.95
N THR A 514 31.39 -10.50 -22.93
CA THR A 514 32.75 -10.97 -22.64
C THR A 514 32.96 -11.45 -21.20
N ASN A 515 32.05 -11.09 -20.29
CA ASN A 515 32.09 -11.50 -18.88
C ASN A 515 31.16 -12.69 -18.60
N ALA A 516 30.40 -13.16 -19.58
CA ALA A 516 29.55 -14.33 -19.44
C ALA A 516 30.40 -15.61 -19.54
N SER A 517 30.38 -16.45 -18.50
CA SER A 517 31.12 -17.71 -18.46
C SER A 517 30.70 -18.71 -19.54
N ASP A 518 29.46 -18.57 -20.01
CA ASP A 518 28.82 -19.49 -20.93
C ASP A 518 29.00 -19.06 -22.40
N ILE A 519 29.59 -17.88 -22.63
CA ILE A 519 29.88 -17.35 -23.96
C ILE A 519 31.37 -17.47 -24.22
N SER A 520 31.73 -18.09 -25.35
CA SER A 520 33.12 -18.21 -25.80
C SER A 520 33.28 -17.74 -27.23
N GLU A 521 34.50 -17.34 -27.56
CA GLU A 521 34.88 -16.97 -28.92
C GLU A 521 35.67 -18.10 -29.55
N GLU A 522 35.24 -18.55 -30.73
CA GLU A 522 35.89 -19.63 -31.49
C GLU A 522 36.19 -19.20 -32.92
N GLN A 523 37.17 -19.83 -33.56
CA GLN A 523 37.44 -19.58 -34.98
C GLN A 523 36.25 -20.03 -35.83
N ASN A 524 35.89 -19.24 -36.83
CA ASN A 524 34.81 -19.58 -37.75
C ASN A 524 35.32 -20.54 -38.85
N GLU A 525 35.46 -21.83 -38.52
CA GLU A 525 35.98 -22.85 -39.45
C GLU A 525 35.21 -22.90 -40.78
N ALA A 526 33.91 -22.65 -40.75
CA ALA A 526 33.07 -22.61 -41.96
C ALA A 526 33.43 -21.42 -42.87
N ALA A 527 33.62 -20.23 -42.29
CA ALA A 527 34.10 -19.05 -43.03
C ALA A 527 35.51 -19.27 -43.57
N ILE A 528 36.42 -19.83 -42.76
CA ILE A 528 37.78 -20.17 -43.16
C ILE A 528 37.76 -21.15 -44.34
N THR A 529 37.00 -22.24 -44.23
CA THR A 529 36.90 -23.27 -45.28
C THR A 529 36.33 -22.68 -46.58
N LYS A 530 35.28 -21.86 -46.49
CA LYS A 530 34.70 -21.19 -47.65
C LYS A 530 35.69 -20.23 -48.31
N ALA A 531 36.42 -19.44 -47.51
CA ALA A 531 37.42 -18.51 -47.99
C ALA A 531 38.62 -19.25 -48.62
N GLU A 532 39.06 -20.37 -48.05
CA GLU A 532 40.12 -21.21 -48.60
C GLU A 532 39.73 -21.76 -49.98
N ILE A 533 38.50 -22.29 -50.12
CA ILE A 533 38.00 -22.78 -51.41
C ILE A 533 37.98 -21.66 -52.45
N GLN A 534 37.49 -20.46 -52.09
CA GLN A 534 37.43 -19.31 -52.98
C GLN A 534 38.82 -18.80 -53.36
N TYR A 535 39.76 -18.76 -52.41
CA TYR A 535 41.14 -18.39 -52.63
C TYR A 535 41.82 -19.34 -53.60
N GLN A 536 41.76 -20.66 -53.35
CA GLN A 536 42.33 -21.69 -54.23
C GLN A 536 41.77 -21.62 -55.65
N ALA A 537 40.44 -21.44 -55.79
CA ALA A 537 39.80 -21.29 -57.09
C ALA A 537 40.28 -20.03 -57.84
N THR A 538 40.40 -18.91 -57.12
CA THR A 538 40.84 -17.63 -57.68
C THR A 538 42.31 -17.68 -58.10
N VAL A 539 43.20 -18.18 -57.25
CA VAL A 539 44.63 -18.34 -57.55
C VAL A 539 44.82 -19.22 -58.79
N LYS A 540 44.09 -20.33 -58.90
CA LYS A 540 44.17 -21.22 -60.08
C LYS A 540 43.74 -20.52 -61.38
N ASP A 541 42.69 -19.70 -61.36
CA ASP A 541 42.27 -18.90 -62.52
C ASP A 541 43.31 -17.84 -62.89
N ILE A 542 43.89 -17.18 -61.88
CA ILE A 542 44.97 -16.20 -62.04
C ILE A 542 46.19 -16.86 -62.67
N GLU A 543 46.67 -17.98 -62.13
CA GLU A 543 47.83 -18.72 -62.67
C GLU A 543 47.61 -19.17 -64.13
N ALA A 544 46.40 -19.64 -64.45
CA ALA A 544 46.05 -20.02 -65.81
C ALA A 544 46.10 -18.82 -66.77
N LYS A 545 45.56 -17.67 -66.36
CA LYS A 545 45.60 -16.43 -67.15
C LYS A 545 47.02 -15.84 -67.25
N ASP A 546 47.80 -15.88 -66.18
CA ASP A 546 49.17 -15.41 -66.16
C ASP A 546 50.03 -16.20 -67.15
N LYS A 547 49.88 -17.53 -67.15
CA LYS A 547 50.53 -18.41 -68.13
C LYS A 547 50.10 -18.12 -69.57
N GLN A 548 48.84 -17.80 -69.80
CA GLN A 548 48.37 -17.39 -71.13
C GLN A 548 49.01 -16.06 -71.55
N TYR A 549 49.03 -15.08 -70.65
CA TYR A 549 49.66 -13.78 -70.89
C TYR A 549 51.17 -13.90 -71.14
N ASP A 550 51.88 -14.75 -70.41
CA ASP A 550 53.31 -15.04 -70.65
C ASP A 550 53.57 -15.64 -72.02
N ASN A 551 52.72 -16.59 -72.45
CA ASN A 551 52.84 -17.17 -73.78
C ASN A 551 52.57 -16.13 -74.88
N VAL A 552 51.60 -15.24 -74.66
CA VAL A 552 51.30 -14.13 -75.59
C VAL A 552 52.47 -13.14 -75.63
N LEU A 553 53.02 -12.73 -74.49
CA LEU A 553 54.17 -11.82 -74.42
C LEU A 553 55.40 -12.41 -75.11
N LYS A 554 55.72 -13.69 -74.90
CA LYS A 554 56.83 -14.37 -75.60
C LYS A 554 56.63 -14.39 -77.11
N ARG A 555 55.40 -14.62 -77.58
CA ARG A 555 55.08 -14.58 -79.01
C ARG A 555 55.21 -13.16 -79.56
N LEU A 556 54.67 -12.17 -78.85
CA LEU A 556 54.79 -10.76 -79.23
C LEU A 556 56.25 -10.32 -79.30
N ASP A 557 57.10 -10.73 -78.35
CA ASP A 557 58.53 -10.43 -78.35
C ASP A 557 59.29 -11.10 -79.51
N THR A 558 58.95 -12.35 -79.83
CA THR A 558 59.48 -13.05 -81.01
C THR A 558 59.06 -12.34 -82.31
N GLU A 559 57.79 -11.95 -82.41
CA GLU A 559 57.26 -11.17 -83.53
C GLU A 559 57.93 -9.80 -83.64
N HIS A 560 58.13 -9.11 -82.51
CA HIS A 560 58.81 -7.82 -82.43
C HIS A 560 60.25 -7.94 -82.94
N SER A 561 61.01 -8.93 -82.46
CA SER A 561 62.38 -9.20 -82.89
C SER A 561 62.48 -9.51 -84.40
N ALA A 562 61.52 -10.28 -84.93
CA ALA A 562 61.45 -10.58 -86.35
C ALA A 562 61.11 -9.33 -87.20
N LEU A 563 60.14 -8.53 -86.74
CA LEU A 563 59.73 -7.28 -87.38
C LEU A 563 60.84 -6.22 -87.33
N GLN A 564 61.57 -6.13 -86.22
CA GLN A 564 62.71 -5.24 -86.06
C GLN A 564 63.84 -5.63 -87.04
N THR A 565 64.13 -6.93 -87.16
CA THR A 565 65.11 -7.44 -88.13
C THR A 565 64.67 -7.14 -89.57
N GLU A 566 63.38 -7.30 -89.89
CA GLU A 566 62.82 -6.94 -91.20
C GLU A 566 62.91 -5.42 -91.45
N TYR A 567 62.57 -4.61 -90.43
CA TYR A 567 62.66 -3.16 -90.46
C TYR A 567 64.07 -2.69 -90.77
N ASP A 568 65.07 -3.19 -90.05
CA ASP A 568 66.49 -2.82 -90.24
C ASP A 568 67.01 -3.26 -91.61
N SER A 569 66.58 -4.42 -92.10
CA SER A 569 66.90 -4.90 -93.45
C SER A 569 66.29 -4.00 -94.54
N VAL A 570 65.00 -3.66 -94.44
CA VAL A 570 64.32 -2.78 -95.39
C VAL A 570 64.90 -1.36 -95.35
N LYS A 571 65.19 -0.84 -94.15
CA LYS A 571 65.85 0.44 -93.95
C LYS A 571 67.23 0.47 -94.63
N SER A 572 68.05 -0.55 -94.42
CA SER A 572 69.35 -0.66 -95.10
C SER A 572 69.24 -0.68 -96.63
N ILE A 573 68.19 -1.31 -97.17
CA ILE A 573 67.92 -1.31 -98.62
C ILE A 573 67.53 0.11 -99.09
N ILE A 574 66.68 0.82 -98.34
CA ILE A 574 66.30 2.21 -98.63
C ILE A 574 67.54 3.11 -98.59
N ASP A 575 68.37 3.02 -97.55
CA ASP A 575 69.60 3.81 -97.41
C ASP A 575 70.55 3.58 -98.60
N LYS A 576 70.77 2.32 -98.98
CA LYS A 576 71.58 1.96 -100.17
C LYS A 576 70.97 2.47 -101.48
N GLN A 577 69.64 2.49 -101.61
CA GLN A 577 68.96 3.04 -102.79
C GLN A 577 69.12 4.56 -102.85
N ILE A 578 68.96 5.26 -101.72
CA ILE A 578 69.18 6.71 -101.61
C ILE A 578 70.63 7.05 -101.95
N GLU A 579 71.62 6.33 -101.41
CA GLU A 579 73.04 6.52 -101.74
C GLU A 579 73.32 6.33 -103.25
N ARG A 580 72.75 5.28 -103.87
CA ARG A 580 72.89 5.07 -105.32
C ARG A 580 72.24 6.19 -106.13
N HIS A 581 71.06 6.64 -105.70
CA HIS A 581 70.38 7.75 -106.35
C HIS A 581 71.22 9.03 -106.23
N LEU A 582 71.70 9.38 -105.04
CA LEU A 582 72.55 10.55 -104.80
C LEU A 582 73.84 10.49 -105.63
N LYS A 583 74.49 9.33 -105.73
CA LYS A 583 75.67 9.10 -106.60
C LYS A 583 75.39 9.20 -108.10
N MET A 584 74.14 9.04 -108.54
CA MET A 584 73.76 9.26 -109.94
C MET A 584 73.56 10.75 -110.28
N TYR A 585 73.34 11.60 -109.29
CA TYR A 585 73.16 13.06 -109.46
C TYR A 585 74.39 13.89 -109.05
N SER A 586 75.46 13.23 -108.59
CA SER A 586 76.80 13.81 -108.38
C SER A 586 77.72 13.43 -109.52
#